data_AF-A0A5J4Q9T5-F1
#
_entry.id   AF-A0A5J4Q9T5-F1
#
_cell.length_a   1.000
_cell.length_b   1.000
_cell.length_c   1.000
_cell.angle_alpha   90.00
_cell.angle_beta   90.00
_cell.angle_gamma   90.00
#
_symmetry.space_group_name_H-M   'P 1'
#
loop_
_entity.id
_entity.type
_entity.pdbx_description
1 polymer ?
#
loop_
_entity_poly.entity_id
_entity_poly.type
_entity_poly.pdbx_seq_one_letter_code
_entity_poly.pdbx_strand_id
1 'polypeptide(L)'
;TTNYMTDTSWKDKRWRIESEELQSLAIKLERRYDVRILFADKPLQYYRFRGTLENEPIKAVLKVMAKTAPVTYEVKGAEIVLSINEKSRTEYKNLWQKTE
;
A
#
# COMPACT_ATOMS: atom_id res chain seq x y z
N THR A 1 23.71 -38.47 -1.19
CA THR A 1 23.34 -37.48 -0.17
C THR A 1 23.46 -36.11 -0.78
N THR A 2 22.36 -35.47 -1.16
CA THR A 2 22.42 -34.09 -1.67
C THR A 2 21.31 -33.31 -1.00
N ASN A 3 21.68 -32.65 0.09
CA ASN A 3 20.80 -31.78 0.84
C ASN A 3 20.72 -30.46 0.06
N TYR A 4 19.63 -30.25 -0.68
CA TYR A 4 19.31 -28.98 -1.32
C TYR A 4 18.85 -28.02 -0.22
N MET A 5 19.81 -27.39 0.48
CA MET A 5 19.55 -26.21 1.31
C MET A 5 19.39 -24.99 0.40
N THR A 6 18.35 -24.99 -0.42
CA THR A 6 17.86 -23.82 -1.13
C THR A 6 16.69 -23.24 -0.33
N ASP A 7 16.91 -22.11 0.31
CA ASP A 7 16.35 -20.84 -0.15
C ASP A 7 16.26 -19.84 1.02
N THR A 8 17.16 -18.87 0.94
CA THR A 8 17.28 -17.70 1.78
C THR A 8 15.98 -16.92 1.88
N SER A 9 15.28 -16.97 3.01
CA SER A 9 14.58 -15.80 3.57
C SER A 9 13.73 -14.90 2.62
N TRP A 10 13.00 -15.45 1.64
CA TRP A 10 11.89 -14.77 0.95
C TRP A 10 10.51 -15.34 1.34
N LYS A 11 10.51 -16.22 2.35
CA LYS A 11 9.36 -16.96 2.90
C LYS A 11 8.69 -16.30 4.10
N ASP A 12 8.87 -15.00 4.34
CA ASP A 12 7.90 -14.31 5.21
C ASP A 12 6.60 -14.13 4.41
N LYS A 13 5.75 -15.16 4.49
CA LYS A 13 4.46 -15.24 3.78
C LYS A 13 3.52 -14.07 4.11
N ARG A 14 3.80 -13.33 5.18
CA ARG A 14 2.96 -12.25 5.69
C ARG A 14 3.84 -11.16 6.30
N TRP A 15 3.81 -9.99 5.69
CA TRP A 15 4.41 -8.79 6.22
C TRP A 15 3.34 -7.99 6.97
N ARG A 16 3.48 -7.92 8.29
CA ARG A 16 2.55 -7.21 9.16
C ARG A 16 3.02 -5.77 9.34
N ILE A 17 2.15 -4.83 8.99
CA ILE A 17 2.36 -3.40 9.15
C ILE A 17 1.57 -2.95 10.38
N GLU A 18 2.29 -2.53 11.41
CA GLU A 18 1.70 -2.05 12.65
C GLU A 18 1.78 -0.53 12.70
N SER A 19 0.74 0.14 12.17
CA SER A 19 0.59 1.60 12.25
C SER A 19 1.81 2.38 11.75
N GLU A 20 2.37 1.97 10.62
CA GLU A 20 3.54 2.62 10.02
C GLU A 20 3.15 3.79 9.14
N GLU A 21 4.02 4.81 9.07
CA GLU A 21 3.88 5.92 8.15
C GLU A 21 4.01 5.45 6.70
N LEU A 22 3.17 6.00 5.82
CA LEU A 22 3.12 5.62 4.42
C LEU A 22 4.45 5.86 3.71
N GLN A 23 5.22 6.89 4.11
CA GLN A 23 6.56 7.11 3.58
C GLN A 23 7.51 5.94 3.90
N SER A 24 7.51 5.47 5.16
CA SER A 24 8.32 4.33 5.56
C SER A 24 7.87 3.04 4.86
N LEU A 25 6.55 2.89 4.71
CA LEU A 25 5.95 1.76 4.02
C LEU A 25 6.28 1.75 2.52
N ALA A 26 6.26 2.93 1.89
CA ALA A 26 6.62 3.10 0.48
C ALA A 26 8.05 2.64 0.21
N ILE A 27 9.03 3.07 1.01
CA ILE A 27 10.43 2.65 0.86
C ILE A 27 10.57 1.11 0.92
N LYS A 28 9.80 0.47 1.79
CA LYS A 28 9.80 -1.00 1.91
C LYS A 28 9.15 -1.68 0.69
N LEU A 29 8.05 -1.11 0.17
CA LEU A 29 7.41 -1.58 -1.05
C LEU A 29 8.29 -1.41 -2.28
N GLU A 30 8.98 -0.27 -2.40
CA GLU A 30 9.95 0.02 -3.46
C GLU A 30 11.01 -1.08 -3.54
N ARG A 31 11.62 -1.41 -2.40
CA ARG A 31 12.65 -2.46 -2.30
C ARG A 31 12.11 -3.86 -2.55
N ARG A 32 10.88 -4.15 -2.13
CA ARG A 32 10.29 -5.49 -2.23
C ARG A 32 9.83 -5.83 -3.64
N TYR A 33 9.30 -4.84 -4.36
CA TYR A 33 8.68 -5.02 -5.67
C TYR A 33 9.49 -4.41 -6.83
N ASP A 34 10.65 -3.82 -6.54
CA ASP A 34 11.50 -3.11 -7.52
C ASP A 34 10.74 -2.00 -8.25
N VAL A 35 10.05 -1.17 -7.46
CA VAL A 35 9.23 -0.05 -7.94
C VAL A 35 9.70 1.25 -7.29
N ARG A 36 9.28 2.38 -7.84
CA ARG A 36 9.49 3.71 -7.27
C ARG A 36 8.16 4.33 -6.90
N ILE A 37 8.00 4.79 -5.66
CA ILE A 37 6.77 5.37 -5.14
C ILE A 37 7.00 6.87 -4.91
N LEU A 38 6.24 7.69 -5.63
CA LEU A 38 6.28 9.14 -5.58
C LEU A 38 5.02 9.67 -4.88
N PHE A 39 5.20 10.61 -3.96
CA PHE A 39 4.09 11.29 -3.28
C PHE A 39 3.82 12.63 -3.95
N ALA A 40 2.64 12.77 -4.59
CA ALA A 40 2.19 14.06 -5.11
C ALA A 40 1.84 15.02 -3.95
N ASP A 41 1.21 14.49 -2.90
CA ASP A 41 0.80 15.25 -1.72
C ASP A 41 1.70 14.92 -0.53
N LYS A 42 2.43 15.92 -0.02
CA LYS A 42 3.21 15.81 1.22
C LYS A 42 2.44 15.27 2.43
N PRO A 43 1.16 15.65 2.69
CA PRO A 43 0.44 15.10 3.84
C PRO A 43 0.21 13.59 3.79
N LEU A 44 0.28 12.93 2.62
CA LEU A 44 0.16 11.48 2.52
C LEU A 44 1.31 10.75 3.23
N GLN A 45 2.49 11.35 3.28
CA GLN A 45 3.70 10.73 3.84
C GLN A 45 3.50 10.35 5.31
N TYR A 46 2.76 11.18 6.05
CA TYR A 46 2.46 11.01 7.47
C TYR A 46 1.22 10.14 7.74
N TYR A 47 0.56 9.64 6.69
CA TYR A 47 -0.61 8.80 6.86
C TYR A 47 -0.21 7.45 7.43
N ARG A 48 -0.87 7.02 8.50
CA ARG A 48 -0.55 5.74 9.13
C ARG A 48 -1.38 4.63 8.54
N PHE A 49 -0.71 3.60 8.04
CA PHE A 49 -1.34 2.39 7.55
C PHE A 49 -1.16 1.25 8.53
N ARG A 50 -2.23 0.49 8.70
CA ARG A 50 -2.23 -0.79 9.39
C ARG A 50 -2.79 -1.83 8.44
N GLY A 51 -2.09 -2.93 8.30
CA GLY A 51 -2.48 -3.98 7.37
C GLY A 51 -1.56 -5.16 7.46
N THR A 52 -2.00 -6.28 6.89
CA THR A 52 -1.12 -7.41 6.64
C THR A 52 -1.01 -7.54 5.13
N LEU A 53 0.19 -7.41 4.62
CA LEU A 53 0.51 -7.67 3.23
C LEU A 53 0.92 -9.13 3.12
N GLU A 54 0.18 -9.90 2.34
CA GLU A 54 0.59 -11.27 1.99
C GLU A 54 1.47 -11.25 0.74
N ASN A 55 1.76 -12.42 0.18
CA ASN A 55 2.48 -12.56 -1.09
C ASN A 55 1.58 -12.19 -2.29
N GLU A 56 1.05 -10.96 -2.27
CA GLU A 56 0.19 -10.41 -3.30
C GLU A 56 0.99 -9.50 -4.25
N PRO A 57 0.58 -9.37 -5.53
CA PRO A 57 1.20 -8.40 -6.42
C PRO A 57 0.98 -6.97 -5.90
N ILE A 58 1.95 -6.08 -6.12
CA ILE A 58 1.87 -4.67 -5.71
C ILE A 58 0.56 -3.98 -6.12
N LYS A 59 -0.01 -4.34 -7.28
CA LYS A 59 -1.31 -3.81 -7.73
C LYS A 59 -2.46 -4.16 -6.80
N ALA A 60 -2.49 -5.37 -6.23
CA ALA A 60 -3.51 -5.77 -5.26
C ALA A 60 -3.34 -5.01 -3.95
N VAL A 61 -2.09 -4.89 -3.48
CA VAL A 61 -1.72 -4.08 -2.32
C VAL A 61 -2.20 -2.63 -2.46
N LEU A 62 -1.86 -1.97 -3.57
CA LEU A 62 -2.29 -0.60 -3.86
C LEU A 62 -3.81 -0.46 -3.94
N LYS A 63 -4.49 -1.45 -4.53
CA LYS A 63 -5.96 -1.48 -4.61
C LYS A 63 -6.60 -1.58 -3.23
N VAL A 64 -6.02 -2.36 -2.31
CA VAL A 64 -6.49 -2.44 -0.93
C VAL A 64 -6.23 -1.12 -0.22
N MET A 65 -5.03 -0.52 -0.37
CA MET A 65 -4.71 0.79 0.22
C MET A 65 -5.67 1.88 -0.22
N ALA A 66 -6.05 1.93 -1.50
CA ALA A 66 -7.00 2.89 -2.04
C ALA A 66 -8.45 2.67 -1.57
N LYS A 67 -8.77 1.46 -1.07
CA LYS A 67 -10.09 1.15 -0.47
C LYS A 67 -10.15 1.45 1.02
N THR A 68 -9.03 1.36 1.72
CA THR A 68 -8.96 1.56 3.17
C THR A 68 -8.62 3.00 3.57
N ALA A 69 -8.16 3.83 2.63
CA ALA A 69 -7.79 5.21 2.86
C ALA A 69 -8.17 6.09 1.65
N PRO A 70 -8.31 7.42 1.82
CA PRO A 70 -8.60 8.36 0.74
C PRO A 70 -7.34 8.63 -0.11
N VAL A 71 -6.76 7.56 -0.66
CA VAL A 71 -5.53 7.59 -1.46
C VAL A 71 -5.85 7.03 -2.84
N THR A 72 -5.41 7.71 -3.88
CA THR A 72 -5.34 7.15 -5.24
C THR A 72 -3.90 6.81 -5.59
N TYR A 73 -3.75 5.94 -6.56
CA TYR A 73 -2.46 5.58 -7.11
C TYR A 73 -2.54 5.57 -8.64
N GLU A 74 -1.48 6.01 -9.28
CA GLU A 74 -1.28 5.93 -10.73
C GLU A 74 -0.02 5.09 -11.00
N VAL A 75 -0.13 4.06 -11.83
CA VAL A 75 1.00 3.17 -12.18
C VAL A 75 1.53 3.55 -13.56
N LYS A 76 2.80 3.97 -13.62
CA LYS A 76 3.55 4.31 -14.84
C LYS A 76 4.77 3.39 -14.96
N GLY A 77 4.53 2.15 -15.38
CA GLY A 77 5.58 1.14 -15.48
C GLY A 77 6.09 0.74 -14.09
N ALA A 78 7.35 1.09 -13.79
CA ALA A 78 7.97 0.87 -12.49
C ALA A 78 7.73 2.02 -11.50
N GLU A 79 7.17 3.14 -11.95
CA GLU A 79 6.85 4.28 -11.08
C GLU A 79 5.37 4.24 -10.65
N ILE A 80 5.12 4.53 -9.38
CA ILE A 80 3.79 4.59 -8.77
C ILE A 80 3.66 5.97 -8.14
N VAL A 81 2.68 6.74 -8.58
CA VAL A 81 2.38 8.07 -8.02
C VAL A 81 1.20 7.95 -7.08
N LEU A 82 1.38 8.30 -5.81
CA LEU A 82 0.34 8.35 -4.78
C LEU A 82 -0.16 9.79 -4.64
N SER A 83 -1.47 9.97 -4.68
CA SER A 83 -2.15 11.27 -4.51
C SER A 83 -3.40 11.14 -3.66
N ILE A 84 -3.83 12.23 -3.02
CA ILE A 84 -5.02 12.23 -2.18
C ILE A 84 -6.26 12.11 -3.05
N ASN A 85 -7.12 11.15 -2.74
CA ASN A 85 -8.45 11.09 -3.35
C ASN A 85 -9.41 12.01 -2.59
N GLU A 86 -9.55 13.26 -3.05
CA GLU A 86 -10.54 14.16 -2.48
C GLU A 86 -11.99 13.77 -2.86
N LYS A 87 -12.21 13.01 -3.94
CA LYS A 87 -13.56 12.60 -4.37
C LYS A 87 -14.24 11.65 -3.39
N SER A 88 -13.47 10.91 -2.58
CA SER A 88 -14.00 10.06 -1.51
C SER A 88 -14.57 10.87 -0.34
N ARG A 89 -14.19 12.14 -0.13
CA ARG A 89 -14.81 12.97 0.95
C ARG A 89 -16.31 13.14 0.74
N THR A 90 -16.76 13.26 -0.50
CA THR A 90 -18.17 13.45 -0.83
C THR A 90 -18.95 12.15 -0.74
N GLU A 91 -18.34 11.03 -1.13
CA GLU A 91 -18.99 9.71 -1.15
C GLU A 91 -19.10 9.09 0.27
N TYR A 92 -18.09 9.28 1.13
CA TYR A 92 -18.17 8.88 2.53
C TYR A 92 -19.22 9.68 3.32
N LYS A 93 -19.45 10.97 2.97
CA LYS A 93 -20.47 11.79 3.64
C LYS A 93 -21.89 11.30 3.38
N ASN A 94 -22.13 10.66 2.22
CA ASN A 94 -23.45 10.20 1.81
C ASN A 94 -23.79 8.77 2.29
N LEU A 95 -22.80 7.97 2.68
CA LEU A 95 -23.03 6.60 3.17
C LEU A 95 -23.56 6.56 4.62
N TRP A 96 -23.31 7.59 5.43
CA TRP A 96 -23.79 7.67 6.83
C TRP A 96 -25.11 8.41 7.03
N GLN A 97 -25.74 8.93 5.96
CA GLN A 97 -27.06 9.57 6.02
C GLN A 97 -28.21 8.63 5.63
N LYS A 98 -27.93 7.37 5.27
CA LYS A 98 -28.95 6.44 4.72
C LYS A 98 -29.40 5.35 5.69
N THR A 99 -29.46 5.70 6.97
CA THR A 99 -30.12 4.88 8.00
C THR A 99 -31.05 5.79 8.80
N GLU A 100 -32.13 6.20 8.16
CA GLU A 100 -33.40 6.57 8.79
C GLU A 100 -34.44 5.50 8.44
#